data_AF-A0A655IRV8-F1
#
_entry.id   AF-A0A655IRV8-F1
#
_cell.length_a   1.000
_cell.length_b   1.000
_cell.length_c   1.000
_cell.angle_alpha   90.00
_cell.angle_beta   90.00
_cell.angle_gamma   90.00
#
_symmetry.space_group_name_H-M   'P 1'
#
loop_
_entity.id
_entity.type
_entity.pdbx_description
1 polymer ?
#
loop_
_entity_poly.entity_id
_entity_poly.type
_entity_poly.pdbx_seq_one_letter_code
_entity_poly.pdbx_strand_id
1 'polypeptide(L)'
;MTPGAATGPSRIGAYQRRGAVSTLLLVVQRVPYFQVWNLTGQPAAVVPWDFDGDGLPMSVQLVGRPYDEATLLALAAQIESARPWAHRRPSVS
;
A
#
# COMPACT_ATOMS: atom_id res chain seq x y z
N MET A 1 -7.02 7.31 7.25
CA MET A 1 -5.64 6.94 6.89
C MET A 1 -5.33 5.62 7.57
N THR A 2 -4.87 4.63 6.81
CA THR A 2 -4.49 3.29 7.29
C THR A 2 -3.06 2.98 6.81
N PRO A 3 -2.39 1.96 7.37
CA PRO A 3 -1.23 1.38 6.70
C PRO A 3 -1.59 0.95 5.26
N GLY A 4 -0.61 0.94 4.36
CA GLY A 4 -0.77 0.32 3.04
C GLY A 4 -0.96 -1.19 3.19
N ALA A 5 0.11 -1.98 3.01
CA ALA A 5 0.10 -3.38 3.42
C ALA A 5 0.31 -3.49 4.94
N ALA A 6 -0.36 -4.45 5.59
CA ALA A 6 -0.21 -4.72 7.02
C ALA A 6 1.13 -5.40 7.35
N THR A 7 1.73 -6.07 6.35
CA THR A 7 3.03 -6.74 6.45
C THR A 7 3.86 -6.51 5.19
N GLY A 8 5.17 -6.76 5.29
CA GLY A 8 6.11 -6.63 4.18
C GLY A 8 5.78 -7.50 2.95
N PRO A 9 6.52 -7.35 1.84
CA PRO A 9 6.35 -8.19 0.66
C PRO A 9 6.56 -9.68 0.99
N SER A 10 5.66 -10.51 0.46
CA SER A 10 5.81 -11.96 0.54
C SER A 10 7.05 -12.41 -0.23
N ARG A 11 7.79 -13.36 0.32
CA ARG A 11 8.94 -13.96 -0.37
C ARG A 11 8.51 -14.63 -1.67
N ILE A 12 9.42 -14.66 -2.65
CA ILE A 12 9.24 -15.40 -3.89
C ILE A 12 8.92 -16.87 -3.56
N GLY A 13 7.93 -17.43 -4.23
CA GLY A 13 7.47 -18.81 -4.00
C GLY A 13 6.58 -18.99 -2.76
N ALA A 14 6.30 -17.94 -1.99
CA ALA A 14 5.51 -18.05 -0.75
C ALA A 14 4.11 -18.66 -0.96
N TYR A 15 3.53 -18.58 -2.16
CA TYR A 15 2.21 -19.13 -2.49
C TYR A 15 2.26 -20.34 -3.44
N GLN A 16 3.46 -20.81 -3.79
CA GLN A 16 3.61 -21.87 -4.79
C GLN A 16 2.96 -23.17 -4.30
N ARG A 17 2.26 -23.88 -5.21
CA ARG A 17 1.53 -25.13 -4.93
C ARG A 17 0.40 -25.01 -3.90
N ARG A 18 -0.10 -23.80 -3.60
CA ARG A 18 -1.30 -23.59 -2.78
C ARG A 18 -2.56 -23.45 -3.64
N GLY A 19 -3.69 -23.93 -3.11
CA GLY A 19 -5.00 -23.76 -3.72
C GLY A 19 -5.51 -22.32 -3.62
N ALA A 20 -6.54 -21.99 -4.41
CA ALA A 20 -7.07 -20.63 -4.50
C ALA A 20 -7.53 -20.06 -3.14
N VAL A 21 -8.27 -20.85 -2.35
CA VAL A 21 -8.78 -20.43 -1.04
C VAL A 21 -7.65 -20.14 -0.05
N SER A 22 -6.66 -21.02 0.05
CA SER A 22 -5.54 -20.82 0.99
C SER A 22 -4.66 -19.66 0.55
N THR A 23 -4.42 -19.50 -0.75
CA THR A 23 -3.71 -18.32 -1.27
C THR A 23 -4.47 -17.03 -0.97
N LEU A 24 -5.79 -17.00 -1.20
CA LEU A 24 -6.63 -15.84 -0.90
C LEU A 24 -6.54 -15.46 0.58
N LEU A 25 -6.73 -16.43 1.49
CA LEU A 25 -6.66 -16.21 2.94
C LEU A 25 -5.32 -15.60 3.38
N LEU A 26 -4.21 -16.02 2.78
CA LEU A 26 -2.90 -15.45 3.09
C LEU A 26 -2.70 -14.04 2.51
N VAL A 27 -3.23 -13.78 1.32
CA VAL A 27 -3.13 -12.46 0.69
C VAL A 27 -3.99 -11.44 1.45
N VAL A 28 -5.22 -11.79 1.85
CA VAL A 28 -6.09 -10.85 2.58
C VAL A 28 -5.52 -10.43 3.93
N GLN A 29 -4.74 -11.28 4.60
CA GLN A 29 -4.02 -10.91 5.82
C GLN A 29 -2.93 -9.84 5.58
N ARG A 30 -2.33 -9.81 4.38
CA ARG A 30 -1.32 -8.81 4.01
C ARG A 30 -1.92 -7.49 3.59
N VAL A 31 -3.07 -7.49 2.92
CA VAL A 31 -3.73 -6.28 2.37
C VAL A 31 -5.14 -6.06 2.92
N PRO A 32 -5.34 -6.10 4.26
CA PRO A 32 -6.68 -6.17 4.85
C PRO A 32 -7.52 -4.91 4.58
N TYR A 33 -6.88 -3.77 4.33
CA TYR A 33 -7.57 -2.47 4.21
C TYR A 33 -8.03 -2.13 2.79
N PHE A 34 -7.55 -2.83 1.75
CA PHE A 34 -7.81 -2.41 0.37
C PHE A 34 -9.21 -2.79 -0.11
N GLN A 35 -9.71 -3.96 0.28
CA GLN A 35 -10.90 -4.53 -0.34
C GLN A 35 -12.18 -3.73 -0.06
N VAL A 36 -12.26 -3.10 1.11
CA VAL A 36 -13.43 -2.29 1.46
C VAL A 36 -13.62 -1.12 0.49
N TRP A 37 -12.55 -0.51 0.00
CA TRP A 37 -12.63 0.63 -0.92
C TRP A 37 -12.98 0.23 -2.35
N ASN A 38 -12.56 -0.97 -2.78
CA ASN A 38 -13.02 -1.54 -4.05
C ASN A 38 -14.54 -1.80 -4.04
N LEU A 39 -15.07 -2.23 -2.89
CA LEU A 39 -16.49 -2.51 -2.72
C LEU A 39 -17.34 -1.24 -2.65
N THR A 40 -16.85 -0.20 -1.96
CA THR A 40 -17.60 1.04 -1.76
C THR A 40 -17.36 2.10 -2.83
N GLY A 41 -16.31 1.95 -3.64
CA GLY A 41 -15.98 2.86 -4.75
C GLY A 41 -15.34 4.19 -4.32
N GLN A 42 -14.89 4.31 -3.08
CA GLN A 42 -14.24 5.53 -2.59
C GLN A 42 -12.85 5.69 -3.20
N PRO A 43 -12.42 6.91 -3.54
CA PRO A 43 -11.07 7.14 -4.03
C PRO A 43 -10.05 6.83 -2.93
N ALA A 44 -9.03 6.05 -3.29
CA ALA A 44 -7.94 5.68 -2.39
C ALA A 44 -6.59 5.82 -3.10
N ALA A 45 -5.58 6.29 -2.37
CA ALA A 45 -4.23 6.48 -2.86
C ALA A 45 -3.23 5.88 -1.87
N VAL A 46 -2.17 5.25 -2.39
CA VAL A 46 -1.09 4.69 -1.57
C VAL A 46 0.15 5.53 -1.78
N VAL A 47 0.71 6.03 -0.68
CA VAL A 47 1.83 6.97 -0.68
C VAL A 47 3.00 6.36 0.10
N PRO A 48 4.24 6.38 -0.43
CA PRO A 48 5.41 5.92 0.32
C PRO A 48 5.57 6.69 1.63
N TRP A 49 5.97 5.99 2.69
CA TRP A 49 6.11 6.59 4.02
C TRP A 49 7.53 6.51 4.55
N ASP A 50 8.12 5.31 4.51
CA ASP A 50 9.51 5.07 4.88
C ASP A 50 9.98 3.67 4.47
N PHE A 51 11.12 3.22 4.99
CA PHE A 51 11.58 1.84 4.93
C PHE A 51 11.51 1.19 6.30
N ASP A 52 11.26 -0.11 6.36
CA ASP A 52 11.35 -0.89 7.59
C ASP A 52 12.81 -1.20 7.98
N GLY A 53 13.01 -1.92 9.08
CA GLY A 53 14.34 -2.29 9.57
C GLY A 53 15.13 -3.22 8.63
N ASP A 54 14.44 -3.88 7.69
CA ASP A 54 15.04 -4.76 6.69
C ASP A 54 15.27 -4.01 5.35
N GLY A 55 15.00 -2.71 5.31
CA GLY A 55 15.16 -1.89 4.11
C GLY A 55 14.08 -2.14 3.05
N LEU A 56 12.89 -2.61 3.44
CA LEU A 56 11.75 -2.79 2.55
C LEU A 56 10.84 -1.56 2.58
N PRO A 57 10.26 -1.13 1.43
CA PRO A 57 9.39 0.04 1.38
C PRO A 57 8.09 -0.16 2.20
N MET A 58 7.79 0.83 3.05
CA MET A 58 6.52 0.99 3.76
C MET A 58 5.69 2.11 3.13
N SER A 59 4.37 2.00 3.26
CA SER A 59 3.43 2.98 2.71
C SER A 59 2.22 3.18 3.60
N VAL A 60 1.52 4.28 3.35
CA VAL A 60 0.24 4.63 3.96
C VAL A 60 -0.83 4.70 2.89
N GLN A 61 -2.04 4.26 3.24
CA GLN A 61 -3.22 4.37 2.39
C GLN A 61 -4.08 5.55 2.87
N LEU A 62 -4.33 6.45 1.95
CA LEU A 62 -5.22 7.59 2.08
C LEU A 62 -6.55 7.24 1.42
N VAL A 63 -7.65 7.66 2.02
CA VAL A 63 -9.01 7.38 1.53
C VAL A 63 -9.79 8.68 1.59
N GLY A 64 -10.34 9.08 0.44
CA GLY A 64 -11.12 10.31 0.29
C GLY A 64 -12.62 10.07 0.37
N ARG A 65 -13.37 11.17 0.29
CA ARG A 65 -14.82 11.13 0.05
C ARG A 65 -15.07 10.76 -1.42
N PRO A 66 -16.26 10.22 -1.76
CA PRO A 66 -16.61 9.99 -3.16
C PRO A 66 -16.39 11.27 -4.01
N TYR A 67 -15.74 11.12 -5.16
CA TYR A 67 -15.45 12.21 -6.12
C TYR A 67 -14.56 13.35 -5.60
N ASP A 68 -13.79 13.12 -4.53
CA ASP A 68 -12.90 14.10 -3.89
C ASP A 68 -11.41 13.73 -4.07
N GLU A 69 -11.04 13.29 -5.28
CA GLU A 69 -9.66 12.93 -5.64
C GLU A 69 -8.70 14.12 -5.50
N ALA A 70 -9.18 15.35 -5.72
CA ALA A 70 -8.38 16.56 -5.61
C ALA A 70 -7.82 16.74 -4.19
N THR A 71 -8.66 16.56 -3.16
CA THR A 71 -8.20 16.62 -1.76
C THR A 71 -7.21 15.51 -1.46
N LEU A 72 -7.46 14.31 -1.99
CA LEU A 72 -6.60 13.15 -1.79
C LEU A 72 -5.20 13.37 -2.37
N LEU A 73 -5.12 13.89 -3.60
CA LEU A 73 -3.88 14.23 -4.28
C LEU A 73 -3.14 15.40 -3.60
N ALA A 74 -3.87 16.42 -3.14
CA ALA A 74 -3.28 17.53 -2.39
C ALA A 74 -2.63 17.05 -1.08
N LEU A 75 -3.28 16.12 -0.37
CA LEU A 75 -2.69 15.50 0.83
C LEU A 75 -1.47 14.63 0.46
N ALA A 76 -1.54 13.85 -0.61
CA ALA A 76 -0.40 13.05 -1.07
C ALA A 76 0.82 13.93 -1.39
N ALA A 77 0.63 15.08 -2.05
CA ALA A 77 1.69 16.04 -2.35
C ALA A 77 2.30 16.69 -1.10
N GLN A 78 1.48 16.95 -0.06
CA GLN A 78 1.98 17.42 1.23
C GLN A 78 2.85 16.35 1.91
N ILE A 79 2.43 15.08 1.87
CA ILE A 79 3.22 13.97 2.40
C ILE A 79 4.52 13.81 1.61
N GLU A 80 4.50 13.94 0.29
CA GLU A 80 5.69 13.91 -0.57
C GLU A 80 6.69 15.01 -0.23
N SER A 81 6.19 16.23 -0.02
CA SER A 81 7.02 17.37 0.36
C SER A 81 7.64 17.18 1.74
N ALA A 82 6.89 16.62 2.69
CA ALA A 82 7.36 16.36 4.05
C ALA A 82 8.30 15.14 4.16
N ARG A 83 8.15 14.15 3.27
CA ARG A 83 8.91 12.90 3.24
C ARG A 83 9.36 12.57 1.81
N PRO A 84 10.32 13.28 1.23
CA PRO A 84 10.72 13.04 -0.15
C PRO A 84 11.25 11.61 -0.36
N TRP A 85 10.66 10.86 -1.29
CA TRP A 85 11.10 9.49 -1.64
C TRP A 85 11.70 9.37 -3.05
N ALA A 86 11.54 10.39 -3.92
CA ALA A 86 11.93 10.32 -5.32
C ALA A 86 13.43 9.99 -5.57
N HIS A 87 14.29 10.30 -4.60
CA HIS A 87 15.73 10.00 -4.64
C HIS A 87 16.07 8.59 -4.15
N ARG A 88 15.14 7.89 -3.47
CA ARG A 88 15.36 6.56 -2.90
C ARG A 88 15.09 5.51 -3.97
N ARG A 89 16.14 4.89 -4.50
CA ARG A 89 16.06 3.87 -5.56
C ARG A 89 16.51 2.50 -5.07
N PRO A 90 15.91 1.39 -5.58
CA PRO A 90 16.40 0.06 -5.30
C PRO A 90 17.80 -0.15 -5.92
N SER A 91 18.61 -1.03 -5.32
CA SER A 91 19.95 -1.38 -5.79
C SER A 91 19.96 -2.14 -7.12
N VAL A 92 18.81 -2.67 -7.52
CA VAL A 92 18.60 -3.36 -8.79
C VAL A 92 17.56 -2.54 -9.56
N SER A 93 17.91 -2.05 -10.75
CA SER A 93 17.03 -1.33 -11.68
C SER A 93 17.12 -1.95 -13.06
#